data_AF-A0A2D8J984-F1
#
_entry.id   AF-A0A2D8J984-F1
#
_cell.length_a   1.000
_cell.length_b   1.000
_cell.length_c   1.000
_cell.angle_alpha   90.00
_cell.angle_beta   90.00
_cell.angle_gamma   90.00
#
_symmetry.space_group_name_H-M   'P 1'
#
loop_
_entity.id
_entity.type
_entity.pdbx_description
1 polymer ?
#
loop_
_entity_poly.entity_id
_entity_poly.type
_entity_poly.pdbx_seq_one_letter_code
_entity_poly.pdbx_strand_id
1 'polypeptide(L)' 'QTATINPSIYFNLQDSLGRIKNNYVADLIILAKNPLEDIRNTKSILAVIKDGNYLDRNYLDSIVR' A
#
# COMPACT_ATOMS: atom_id res chain seq x y z
N GLN A 1 5.56 5.28 9.05
CA GLN A 1 6.35 4.03 9.21
C GLN A 1 5.60 2.96 9.99
N THR A 2 4.75 3.34 10.96
CA THR A 2 3.93 2.43 11.78
C THR A 2 2.97 1.52 11.00
N ALA A 3 2.54 1.93 9.80
CA ALA A 3 1.61 1.17 8.96
C ALA A 3 2.28 0.38 7.82
N THR A 4 3.61 0.44 7.67
CA THR A 4 4.34 -0.21 6.56
C THR A 4 5.49 -1.06 7.07
N ILE A 5 6.41 -0.47 7.84
CA ILE A 5 7.63 -1.14 8.32
C ILE A 5 7.35 -1.92 9.60
N ASN A 6 6.61 -1.35 10.55
CA ASN A 6 6.38 -1.98 11.86
C ASN A 6 5.64 -3.33 11.79
N PRO A 7 4.57 -3.51 10.98
CA PRO A 7 3.95 -4.82 10.87
C PRO A 7 4.85 -5.84 10.15
N SER A 8 5.65 -5.41 9.17
CA SER A 8 6.62 -6.28 8.48
C SER A 8 7.69 -6.81 9.45
N ILE A 9 8.18 -5.96 10.37
CA ILE A 9 9.10 -6.38 11.45
C ILE A 9 8.41 -7.30 12.46
N TYR A 10 7.15 -7.02 12.80
CA TYR A 10 6.39 -7.82 13.77
C TYR A 10 6.12 -9.25 13.28
N PHE A 11 5.92 -9.44 11.98
CA PHE A 11 5.68 -10.75 11.37
C PHE A 11 6.94 -11.45 10.83
N ASN A 12 8.16 -10.94 11.09
CA ASN A 12 9.42 -11.46 10.53
C ASN A 12 9.47 -11.45 8.98
N LEU A 13 8.74 -10.55 8.31
CA LEU A 13 8.63 -10.44 6.85
C LEU A 13 9.45 -9.28 6.26
N GLN A 14 10.36 -8.70 7.05
CA GLN A 14 11.21 -7.56 6.67
C GLN A 14 12.07 -7.77 5.41
N ASP A 15 12.30 -9.01 5.01
CA ASP A 15 13.13 -9.35 3.87
C ASP A 15 12.34 -9.37 2.54
N SER A 16 11.01 -9.26 2.60
CA SER A 16 10.14 -9.36 1.42
C SER A 16 9.04 -8.29 1.33
N LEU A 17 8.67 -7.64 2.44
CA LEU A 17 7.50 -6.73 2.53
C LEU A 17 7.79 -5.43 3.29
N GLY A 18 7.02 -4.37 3.00
CA GLY A 18 6.99 -3.13 3.79
C GLY A 18 7.99 -2.04 3.36
N ARG A 19 8.74 -2.25 2.27
CA ARG A 19 9.65 -1.26 1.67
C ARG A 19 9.56 -1.28 0.14
N ILE A 20 9.76 -0.13 -0.50
CA ILE A 20 9.90 -0.01 -1.95
C ILE A 20 11.37 -0.27 -2.30
N LYS A 21 11.70 -1.50 -2.70
CA LYS A 21 13.08 -1.94 -3.03
C LYS A 21 13.05 -3.11 -4.03
N ASN A 22 14.09 -3.24 -4.85
CA ASN A 22 14.24 -4.40 -5.74
C ASN A 22 14.25 -5.72 -4.95
N ASN A 23 13.63 -6.76 -5.53
CA ASN A 23 13.40 -8.08 -4.93
C ASN A 23 12.38 -8.13 -3.77
N TYR A 24 11.61 -7.06 -3.54
CA TYR A 24 10.49 -7.06 -2.60
C TYR A 24 9.16 -7.24 -3.35
N VAL A 25 8.16 -7.78 -2.67
CA VAL A 25 6.80 -7.92 -3.23
C VAL A 25 6.29 -6.54 -3.61
N ALA A 26 5.80 -6.40 -4.84
CA ALA A 26 5.31 -5.15 -5.41
C ALA A 26 3.90 -4.82 -4.90
N ASP A 27 3.79 -4.64 -3.59
CA ASP A 27 2.58 -4.23 -2.89
C ASP A 27 2.66 -2.74 -2.55
N LEU A 28 1.91 -1.92 -3.28
CA LEU A 28 1.94 -0.46 -3.21
C LEU A 28 0.52 0.09 -3.22
N ILE A 29 0.33 1.25 -2.61
CA ILE A 29 -0.91 2.04 -2.72
C ILE A 29 -0.59 3.42 -3.26
N ILE A 30 -1.43 3.90 -4.17
CA ILE A 30 -1.36 5.25 -4.72
C ILE A 30 -2.46 6.08 -4.06
N LEU A 31 -2.08 7.21 -3.48
CA LEU A 31 -3.00 8.12 -2.80
C LEU A 31 -3.20 9.39 -3.63
N ALA A 32 -4.43 9.91 -3.65
CA ALA A 32 -4.75 11.19 -4.29
C ALA A 32 -4.22 12.39 -3.52
N LYS A 33 -3.95 12.22 -2.22
CA LYS A 33 -3.58 13.31 -1.31
C LYS A 33 -2.39 12.92 -0.45
N ASN A 34 -1.63 13.93 -0.03
CA ASN A 34 -0.42 13.75 0.75
C ASN A 34 -0.76 13.28 2.19
N PRO A 35 -0.37 12.06 2.61
CA PRO A 35 -0.62 11.57 3.97
C PRO A 35 0.23 12.26 5.05
N LEU A 36 1.27 13.02 4.67
CA LEU A 36 2.10 13.79 5.60
C LEU A 36 1.45 15.12 6.02
N GLU A 37 0.54 15.66 5.20
CA GLU A 37 -0.24 16.86 5.54
C GLU A 37 -1.40 16.54 6.47
N ASP A 38 -2.07 15.40 6.23
CA ASP A 38 -3.15 14.90 7.06
C ASP A 38 -3.19 13.37 6.98
N ILE A 39 -3.10 12.69 8.12
CA ILE A 39 -3.12 11.23 8.17
C ILE A 39 -4.42 10.63 7.60
N ARG A 40 -5.53 11.38 7.60
CA ARG A 40 -6.80 10.96 6.99
C ARG A 40 -6.68 10.78 5.48
N ASN A 41 -5.69 11.40 4.83
CA ASN A 41 -5.43 11.25 3.41
C ASN A 41 -4.96 9.82 3.04
N THR A 42 -4.59 8.97 4.01
CA THR A 42 -4.36 7.54 3.79
C THR A 42 -5.58 6.80 3.24
N LYS A 43 -6.79 7.33 3.43
CA LYS A 43 -8.03 6.79 2.85
C LYS A 43 -8.28 7.21 1.41
N SER A 44 -7.50 8.14 0.86
CA SER A 44 -7.66 8.67 -0.49
C SER A 44 -7.04 7.76 -1.57
N ILE A 45 -7.36 6.47 -1.53
CA ILE A 45 -6.74 5.47 -2.41
C ILE A 45 -7.27 5.62 -3.84
N LEU A 46 -6.35 5.86 -4.78
CA LEU A 46 -6.59 5.92 -6.23
C LEU A 46 -6.39 4.58 -6.90
N ALA A 47 -5.34 3.86 -6.49
CA ALA A 47 -5.01 2.56 -7.06
C ALA A 47 -4.22 1.73 -6.06
N VAL A 48 -4.30 0.42 -6.21
CA VAL A 48 -3.52 -0.55 -5.45
C VAL A 48 -2.72 -1.38 -6.45
N ILE A 49 -1.43 -1.51 -6.23
CA ILE A 49 -0.60 -2.49 -6.94
C ILE A 49 -0.41 -3.64 -5.98
N LYS A 50 -0.81 -4.85 -6.38
CA LYS A 50 -0.66 -6.05 -5.57
C LYS A 50 0.04 -7.12 -6.37
N ASP A 51 1.17 -7.61 -5.90
CA ASP A 51 2.02 -8.58 -6.61
C ASP A 51 2.30 -8.15 -8.06
N GLY A 52 2.52 -6.84 -8.27
CA GLY A 52 2.75 -6.24 -9.60
C GLY A 52 1.50 -5.99 -10.45
N ASN A 53 0.32 -6.44 -10.01
CA ASN A 53 -0.94 -6.19 -10.73
C ASN A 53 -1.52 -4.82 -10.34
N TYR A 54 -1.76 -3.98 -11.34
CA TYR A 54 -2.39 -2.68 -11.15
C TYR A 54 -3.91 -2.82 -11.03
N LEU A 55 -4.46 -2.45 -9.88
CA LEU A 55 -5.89 -2.41 -9.59
C LEU A 55 -6.33 -0.96 -9.51
N ASP A 56 -7.18 -0.56 -10.46
CA ASP A 56 -7.72 0.79 -10.51
C ASP A 56 -8.88 1.00 -9.53
N ARG A 57 -9.30 2.25 -9.37
CA ARG A 57 -10.38 2.60 -8.44
C ARG A 57 -11.70 1.89 -8.78
N ASN A 58 -12.02 1.74 -10.07
CA ASN A 58 -13.28 1.14 -10.51
C ASN A 58 -13.35 -0.33 -10.13
N TYR A 59 -12.24 -1.06 -10.31
CA TYR A 59 -12.10 -2.43 -9.88
C TYR A 59 -12.21 -2.55 -8.36
N LEU A 60 -11.55 -1.66 -7.61
CA LEU A 60 -11.64 -1.65 -6.15
C LEU A 60 -13.06 -1.38 -5.65
N ASP A 61 -13.79 -0.44 -6.26
CA ASP A 61 -15.18 -0.15 -5.89
C ASP A 61 -16.12 -1.32 -6.23
N SER A 62 -15.76 -2.18 -7.20
CA SER A 62 -16.54 -3.39 -7.53
C SER A 62 -16.45 -4.50 -6.49
N ILE A 63 -15.35 -4.57 -5.72
CA ILE A 63 -15.09 -5.63 -4.73
C ILE A 63 -15.42 -5.23 -3.28
N VAL A 64 -15.59 -3.92 -3.00
CA VAL A 64 -15.88 -3.38 -1.65
C VAL A 64 -17.39 -3.14 -1.45
N ARG A 65 -18.26 -3.76 -2.26
CA ARG A 65 -19.70 -3.59 -2.17
C ARG A 65 -20.37 -4.48 -1.12
#